data_AF-A0A0F9RBE5-F1
#
_entry.id   AF-A0A0F9RBE5-F1
#
_cell.length_a   1.000
_cell.length_b   1.000
_cell.length_c   1.000
_cell.angle_alpha   90.00
_cell.angle_beta   90.00
_cell.angle_gamma   90.00
#
_symmetry.space_group_name_H-M   'P 1'
#
loop_
_entity.id
_entity.type
_entity.pdbx_description
1 polymer ?
#
loop_
_entity_poly.entity_id
_entity_poly.type
_entity_poly.pdbx_seq_one_letter_code
_entity_poly.pdbx_strand_id
1 'polypeptide(L)'
;MIARGMKAHTNLQAQGGTAIFDFLKRREDGRKITFRFSDGYVRDSLRRSNDRTSKFAMIDVDTIGRLSTPKQILFYTRAVMAQGSTFPMFTLPWSAERTAPWRDVKRSWLSAAERLSKLLGQDYLLEPMVDAETDEVSRVKVKIVKKVSAWGPEKLFPRQADQSVCAVISGKARSLSKSELQERRKWTRADSP
;
A
#
# COMPACT_ATOMS: atom_id res chain seq x y z
N MET A 1 -41.36 -18.79 -13.73
CA MET A 1 -41.31 -19.43 -12.40
C MET A 1 -40.00 -19.01 -11.75
N ILE A 2 -40.03 -17.97 -10.90
CA ILE A 2 -38.83 -17.44 -10.25
C ILE A 2 -38.48 -18.40 -9.11
N ALA A 3 -37.45 -19.23 -9.32
CA ALA A 3 -36.95 -20.11 -8.28
C ALA A 3 -36.50 -19.25 -7.09
N ARG A 4 -37.24 -19.33 -5.99
CA ARG A 4 -36.85 -18.80 -4.68
C ARG A 4 -35.58 -19.55 -4.24
N GLY A 5 -34.43 -18.98 -4.57
CA GLY A 5 -33.13 -19.47 -4.16
C GLY A 5 -33.00 -19.39 -2.65
N MET A 6 -32.87 -20.56 -2.02
CA MET A 6 -32.56 -20.75 -0.60
C MET A 6 -31.40 -19.87 -0.14
N LYS A 7 -31.51 -19.37 1.09
CA LYS A 7 -30.54 -18.50 1.79
C LYS A 7 -29.12 -19.06 1.61
N ALA A 8 -28.27 -18.26 0.97
CA ALA A 8 -26.84 -18.53 0.88
C ALA A 8 -26.26 -18.67 2.29
N HIS A 9 -25.33 -19.62 2.45
CA HIS A 9 -24.51 -19.77 3.65
C HIS A 9 -24.03 -18.40 4.13
N THR A 10 -24.46 -18.06 5.34
CA THR A 10 -24.50 -16.72 5.95
C THR A 10 -23.14 -16.06 6.21
N ASN A 11 -22.01 -16.66 5.78
CA ASN A 11 -20.68 -16.27 6.27
C ASN A 11 -19.76 -15.56 5.26
N LEU A 12 -20.09 -15.47 3.96
CA LEU A 12 -19.30 -14.67 2.99
C LEU A 12 -19.88 -13.28 2.71
N GLN A 13 -21.19 -13.11 2.88
CA GLN A 13 -21.85 -11.81 2.70
C GLN A 13 -21.64 -10.85 3.89
N ALA A 14 -21.42 -11.39 5.10
CA ALA A 14 -21.23 -10.60 6.32
C ALA A 14 -19.88 -9.87 6.40
N GLN A 15 -18.91 -10.16 5.52
CA GLN A 15 -17.56 -9.54 5.48
C GLN A 15 -17.44 -8.47 4.39
N GLY A 16 -18.45 -7.62 4.22
CA GLY A 16 -18.43 -6.53 3.22
C GLY A 16 -18.67 -6.99 1.78
N GLY A 17 -19.11 -8.23 1.58
CA GLY A 17 -19.31 -8.81 0.25
C GLY A 17 -20.37 -8.10 -0.60
N THR A 18 -21.35 -7.42 0.01
CA THR A 18 -22.40 -6.67 -0.71
C THR A 18 -21.88 -5.40 -1.39
N ALA A 19 -20.75 -4.84 -0.95
CA ALA A 19 -20.14 -3.69 -1.61
C ALA A 19 -19.50 -4.07 -2.96
N ILE A 20 -19.01 -5.32 -3.08
CA ILE A 20 -18.24 -5.80 -4.25
C ILE A 20 -19.07 -6.72 -5.13
N PHE A 21 -19.91 -7.58 -4.55
CA PHE A 21 -20.66 -8.62 -5.26
C PHE A 21 -22.16 -8.52 -5.01
N ASP A 22 -22.94 -8.45 -6.08
CA ASP A 22 -24.38 -8.68 -6.02
C ASP A 22 -24.73 -10.18 -5.92
N PHE A 23 -23.80 -11.02 -6.39
CA PHE A 23 -23.97 -12.47 -6.37
C PHE A 23 -22.61 -13.12 -6.12
N LEU A 24 -22.57 -14.08 -5.19
CA LEU A 24 -21.40 -14.92 -4.93
C LEU A 24 -21.89 -16.27 -4.41
N LYS A 25 -21.67 -17.33 -5.20
CA LYS A 25 -22.08 -18.70 -4.87
C LYS A 25 -20.95 -19.68 -5.17
N ARG A 26 -20.66 -20.57 -4.23
CA ARG A 26 -19.83 -21.75 -4.47
C ARG A 26 -20.70 -22.83 -5.11
N ARG A 27 -20.22 -23.46 -6.19
CA ARG A 27 -20.91 -24.59 -6.83
C ARG A 27 -20.88 -25.81 -5.92
N GLU A 28 -21.83 -26.73 -6.15
CA GLU A 28 -22.02 -27.93 -5.33
C GLU A 28 -20.79 -28.85 -5.30
N ASP A 29 -19.98 -28.84 -6.37
CA ASP A 29 -18.70 -29.55 -6.46
C ASP A 29 -17.59 -28.97 -5.56
N GLY A 30 -17.83 -27.80 -4.95
CA GLY A 30 -16.87 -27.09 -4.10
C GLY A 30 -15.64 -26.53 -4.83
N ARG A 31 -15.47 -26.81 -6.13
CA ARG A 31 -14.26 -26.46 -6.90
C ARG A 31 -14.39 -25.15 -7.66
N LYS A 32 -15.63 -24.71 -7.93
CA LYS A 32 -15.90 -23.48 -8.67
C LYS A 32 -16.68 -22.49 -7.83
N ILE A 33 -16.36 -21.21 -8.01
CA ILE A 33 -17.17 -20.10 -7.54
C ILE A 33 -17.80 -19.42 -8.76
N THR A 34 -19.02 -18.92 -8.60
CA THR A 34 -19.70 -18.10 -9.59
C THR A 34 -20.11 -16.82 -8.89
N PHE A 35 -19.74 -15.69 -9.46
CA PHE A 35 -20.01 -14.38 -8.87
C PHE A 35 -20.42 -13.38 -9.93
N ARG A 36 -21.07 -12.30 -9.48
CA ARG A 36 -21.38 -11.10 -10.26
C ARG A 36 -20.99 -9.90 -9.41
N PHE A 37 -20.19 -9.00 -9.97
CA PHE A 37 -19.87 -7.74 -9.31
C PHE A 37 -21.12 -6.88 -9.14
N SER A 38 -21.14 -6.04 -8.11
CA SER A 38 -22.20 -5.05 -7.94
C SER A 38 -22.06 -3.92 -8.96
N ASP A 39 -23.17 -3.33 -9.38
CA ASP A 39 -23.16 -2.19 -10.31
C ASP A 39 -22.39 -1.00 -9.73
N GLY A 40 -22.44 -0.80 -8.41
CA GLY A 40 -21.64 0.20 -7.70
C GLY A 40 -20.13 -0.06 -7.88
N TYR A 41 -19.69 -1.28 -7.60
CA TYR A 41 -18.29 -1.67 -7.74
C TYR A 41 -17.80 -1.57 -9.20
N VAL A 42 -18.60 -1.99 -10.17
CA VAL A 42 -18.25 -1.85 -11.59
C VAL A 42 -18.08 -0.38 -11.97
N ARG A 43 -19.00 0.51 -11.55
CA ARG A 43 -18.87 1.95 -11.83
C ARG A 43 -17.65 2.59 -11.18
N ASP A 44 -17.29 2.16 -9.97
CA ASP A 44 -16.14 2.72 -9.23
C ASP A 44 -14.79 2.15 -9.70
N SER A 45 -14.77 0.94 -10.25
CA SER A 45 -13.56 0.30 -10.79
C SER A 45 -13.20 0.77 -12.20
N LEU A 46 -14.16 1.33 -12.94
CA LEU A 46 -13.92 1.89 -14.27
C LEU A 46 -13.30 3.28 -14.17
N ARG A 47 -12.20 3.49 -14.91
CA ARG A 47 -11.62 4.82 -15.09
C ARG A 47 -12.66 5.71 -15.80
N ARG A 48 -13.11 6.78 -15.14
CA ARG A 48 -13.93 7.81 -15.79
C ARG A 48 -13.07 8.49 -16.85
N SER A 49 -13.51 8.44 -18.12
CA SER A 49 -12.76 8.94 -19.28
C SER A 49 -12.32 10.41 -19.14
N ASN A 50 -13.08 11.22 -18.40
CA ASN A 50 -12.82 12.64 -18.19
C ASN A 50 -12.06 12.95 -16.89
N ASP A 51 -11.71 11.94 -16.09
CA ASP A 51 -10.98 12.13 -14.85
C ASP A 51 -9.47 11.94 -15.09
N ARG A 52 -8.79 13.07 -15.33
CA ARG A 52 -7.32 13.14 -15.44
C ARG A 52 -6.61 12.93 -14.10
N THR A 53 -7.33 12.97 -12.98
CA THR A 53 -6.77 12.76 -11.63
C THR A 53 -6.83 11.30 -11.19
N SER A 54 -7.67 10.49 -11.84
CA SER A 54 -7.76 9.05 -11.61
C SER A 54 -6.43 8.35 -11.93
N LYS A 55 -5.74 7.92 -10.87
CA LYS A 55 -4.51 7.12 -10.94
C LYS A 55 -4.88 5.64 -11.04
N PHE A 56 -4.50 5.00 -12.13
CA PHE A 56 -4.64 3.55 -12.32
C PHE A 56 -3.25 2.90 -12.35
N ALA A 57 -3.19 1.63 -12.00
CA ALA A 57 -1.98 0.82 -12.02
C ALA A 57 -2.27 -0.53 -12.67
N MET A 58 -1.35 -0.97 -13.52
CA MET A 58 -1.35 -2.34 -14.00
C MET A 58 -0.68 -3.22 -12.93
N ILE A 59 -1.46 -4.10 -12.32
CA ILE A 59 -0.99 -5.05 -11.31
C ILE A 59 -0.55 -6.33 -12.03
N ASP A 60 0.67 -6.78 -11.76
CA ASP A 60 1.14 -8.07 -12.24
C ASP A 60 0.56 -9.19 -11.36
N VAL A 61 -0.19 -10.09 -11.99
CA VAL A 61 -0.90 -11.20 -11.35
C VAL A 61 0.09 -12.22 -10.77
N ASP A 62 1.24 -12.43 -11.42
CA ASP A 62 2.25 -13.36 -10.91
C ASP A 62 2.93 -12.78 -9.66
N THR A 63 3.18 -11.47 -9.67
CA THR A 63 3.72 -10.77 -8.51
C THR A 63 2.73 -10.79 -7.34
N ILE A 64 1.46 -10.42 -7.55
CA ILE A 64 0.47 -10.38 -6.46
C ILE A 64 0.19 -11.78 -5.91
N GLY A 65 0.21 -12.83 -6.75
CA GLY A 65 0.02 -14.22 -6.34
C GLY A 65 1.12 -14.77 -5.42
N ARG A 66 2.30 -14.13 -5.39
CA ARG A 66 3.42 -14.46 -4.49
C ARG A 66 3.35 -13.73 -3.14
N LEU A 67 2.39 -12.83 -2.95
CA LEU A 67 2.20 -12.06 -1.72
C LEU A 67 1.19 -12.76 -0.82
N SER A 68 1.56 -12.96 0.45
CA SER A 68 0.80 -13.79 1.38
C SER A 68 0.05 -13.00 2.45
N THR A 69 0.28 -11.69 2.56
CA THR A 69 -0.37 -10.87 3.59
C THR A 69 -1.08 -9.66 2.98
N PRO A 70 -2.21 -9.21 3.59
CA PRO A 70 -2.90 -7.99 3.14
C PRO A 70 -1.98 -6.76 3.08
N LYS A 71 -1.04 -6.63 4.03
CA LYS A 71 -0.07 -5.52 4.04
C LYS A 71 0.89 -5.57 2.86
N GLN A 72 1.37 -6.75 2.47
CA GLN A 72 2.18 -6.91 1.26
C GLN A 72 1.39 -6.50 0.01
N ILE A 73 0.14 -6.98 -0.10
CA ILE A 73 -0.73 -6.66 -1.25
C ILE A 73 -1.00 -5.15 -1.31
N LEU A 74 -1.40 -4.53 -0.19
CA LEU A 74 -1.67 -3.10 -0.13
C LEU A 74 -0.43 -2.25 -0.42
N PHE A 75 0.73 -2.62 0.13
CA PHE A 75 1.98 -1.91 -0.15
C PHE A 75 2.35 -2.03 -1.63
N TYR A 76 2.25 -3.24 -2.20
CA TYR A 76 2.54 -3.50 -3.61
C TYR A 76 1.65 -2.65 -4.52
N THR A 77 0.33 -2.70 -4.32
CA THR A 77 -0.63 -1.93 -5.10
C THR A 77 -0.30 -0.43 -5.06
N ARG A 78 -0.03 0.13 -3.87
CA ARG A 78 0.33 1.56 -3.75
C ARG A 78 1.67 1.88 -4.38
N ALA A 79 2.65 1.00 -4.27
CA ALA A 79 3.96 1.18 -4.88
C ALA A 79 3.85 1.21 -6.42
N VAL A 80 3.11 0.28 -7.02
CA VAL A 80 2.90 0.23 -8.48
C VAL A 80 2.11 1.45 -8.98
N MET A 81 1.14 1.94 -8.21
CA MET A 81 0.41 3.19 -8.54
C MET A 81 1.31 4.43 -8.53
N ALA A 82 2.34 4.45 -7.69
CA ALA A 82 3.21 5.61 -7.53
C ALA A 82 4.48 5.55 -8.40
N GLN A 83 4.98 4.34 -8.73
CA GLN A 83 6.30 4.14 -9.30
C GLN A 83 6.53 4.83 -10.65
N GLY A 84 5.48 5.10 -11.44
CA GLY A 84 5.60 5.82 -12.71
C GLY A 84 5.97 7.30 -12.57
N SER A 85 5.88 7.87 -11.36
CA SER A 85 6.12 9.30 -11.12
C SER A 85 7.62 9.63 -11.03
N THR A 86 7.97 10.88 -11.34
CA THR A 86 9.33 11.44 -11.15
C THR A 86 9.76 11.44 -9.68
N PHE A 87 8.83 11.69 -8.76
CA PHE A 87 9.00 11.68 -7.31
C PHE A 87 8.04 10.65 -6.69
N PRO A 88 8.31 9.34 -6.88
CA PRO A 88 7.33 8.31 -6.59
C PRO A 88 7.11 8.17 -5.08
N MET A 89 5.92 8.50 -4.61
CA MET A 89 5.55 8.42 -3.20
C MET A 89 4.08 8.07 -3.00
N PHE A 90 3.76 7.50 -1.86
CA PHE A 90 2.39 7.20 -1.43
C PHE A 90 2.27 7.21 0.09
N THR A 91 1.04 7.17 0.60
CA THR A 91 0.77 7.04 2.04
C THR A 91 0.34 5.61 2.36
N LEU A 92 0.87 5.01 3.42
CA LEU A 92 0.41 3.71 3.90
C LEU A 92 -1.06 3.80 4.36
N PRO A 93 -1.92 2.84 3.99
CA PRO A 93 -3.33 2.85 4.38
C PRO A 93 -3.59 2.37 5.82
N TRP A 94 -2.59 2.32 6.71
CA TRP A 94 -2.80 1.74 8.06
C TRP A 94 -3.72 2.59 8.94
N SER A 95 -3.69 3.92 8.79
CA SER A 95 -4.49 4.82 9.63
C SER A 95 -5.96 4.89 9.18
N ALA A 96 -6.27 4.56 7.93
CA ALA A 96 -7.64 4.45 7.45
C ALA A 96 -8.41 3.33 8.16
N GLU A 97 -7.71 2.30 8.61
CA GLU A 97 -8.30 1.17 9.34
C GLU A 97 -8.31 1.39 10.88
N ARG A 98 -7.58 2.41 11.39
CA ARG A 98 -7.38 2.72 12.84
C ARG A 98 -7.26 1.49 13.76
N THR A 99 -6.78 0.36 13.25
CA THR A 99 -6.83 -0.92 14.00
C THR A 99 -5.88 -0.95 15.19
N ALA A 100 -4.79 -0.18 15.14
CA ALA A 100 -3.79 -0.07 16.20
C ALA A 100 -2.84 1.14 15.96
N PRO A 101 -2.19 1.66 17.01
CA PRO A 101 -1.12 2.64 16.92
C PRO A 101 0.01 2.21 15.95
N TRP A 102 0.68 3.19 15.33
CA TRP A 102 1.76 2.92 14.37
C TRP A 102 2.86 2.01 14.95
N ARG A 103 3.25 2.23 16.20
CA ARG A 103 4.29 1.44 16.89
C ARG A 103 4.02 -0.07 16.85
N ASP A 104 2.76 -0.48 16.93
CA ASP A 104 2.35 -1.88 17.04
C ASP A 104 2.33 -2.56 15.66
N VAL A 105 2.00 -1.80 14.61
CA VAL A 105 1.92 -2.32 13.23
C VAL A 105 3.21 -2.10 12.42
N LYS A 106 4.11 -1.22 12.88
CA LYS A 106 5.34 -0.80 12.20
C LYS A 106 6.14 -2.00 11.67
N ARG A 107 6.39 -3.02 12.50
CA ARG A 107 7.22 -4.16 12.10
C ARG A 107 6.62 -4.94 10.94
N SER A 108 5.31 -5.13 10.94
CA SER A 108 4.61 -5.85 9.87
C SER A 108 4.63 -5.08 8.53
N TRP A 109 4.55 -3.75 8.58
CA TRP A 109 4.72 -2.90 7.40
C TRP A 109 6.16 -2.85 6.90
N LEU A 110 7.14 -2.81 7.79
CA LEU A 110 8.55 -2.91 7.41
C LEU A 110 8.86 -4.25 6.76
N SER A 111 8.31 -5.36 7.29
CA SER A 111 8.47 -6.69 6.68
C SER A 111 7.87 -6.76 5.27
N ALA A 112 6.71 -6.12 5.04
CA ALA A 112 6.14 -5.99 3.71
C ALA A 112 7.06 -5.20 2.76
N ALA A 113 7.59 -4.07 3.23
CA ALA A 113 8.53 -3.26 2.46
C ALA A 113 9.85 -4.00 2.15
N GLU A 114 10.40 -4.75 3.11
CA GLU A 114 11.61 -5.59 2.93
C GLU A 114 11.38 -6.63 1.83
N ARG A 115 10.23 -7.32 1.86
CA ARG A 115 9.87 -8.32 0.85
C ARG A 115 9.76 -7.70 -0.54
N LEU A 116 9.06 -6.57 -0.65
CA LEU A 116 8.82 -5.90 -1.92
C LEU A 116 10.06 -5.20 -2.47
N SER A 117 10.96 -4.75 -1.61
CA SER A 117 12.22 -4.14 -2.04
C SER A 117 13.06 -5.16 -2.82
N LYS A 118 13.14 -6.40 -2.33
CA LYS A 118 13.79 -7.50 -3.06
C LYS A 118 13.04 -7.88 -4.32
N LEU A 119 11.71 -7.95 -4.25
CA LEU A 119 10.88 -8.43 -5.36
C LEU A 119 10.89 -7.46 -6.55
N LEU A 120 10.93 -6.15 -6.29
CA LEU A 120 10.82 -5.11 -7.29
C LEU A 120 12.16 -4.42 -7.60
N GLY A 121 13.23 -4.77 -6.89
CA GLY A 121 14.55 -4.16 -7.07
C GLY A 121 14.56 -2.65 -6.81
N GLN A 122 13.84 -2.20 -5.78
CA GLN A 122 13.75 -0.79 -5.41
C GLN A 122 13.80 -0.61 -3.89
N ASP A 123 14.21 0.57 -3.46
CA ASP A 123 14.36 0.90 -2.05
C ASP A 123 13.22 1.80 -1.58
N TYR A 124 13.04 1.87 -0.26
CA TYR A 124 11.96 2.65 0.34
C TYR A 124 12.45 3.49 1.51
N LEU A 125 11.86 4.68 1.65
CA LEU A 125 11.94 5.48 2.87
C LEU A 125 10.54 5.61 3.46
N LEU A 126 10.35 5.16 4.68
CA LEU A 126 9.12 5.29 5.44
C LEU A 126 9.28 6.43 6.45
N GLU A 127 8.51 7.49 6.28
CA GLU A 127 8.51 8.73 7.07
C GLU A 127 7.18 8.83 7.82
N PRO A 128 7.12 8.43 9.11
CA PRO A 128 5.96 8.68 9.95
C PRO A 128 5.82 10.18 10.21
N MET A 129 4.62 10.71 10.06
CA MET A 129 4.24 12.09 10.29
C MET A 129 3.27 12.14 11.46
N VAL A 130 3.57 13.01 12.41
CA VAL A 130 2.82 13.19 13.65
C VAL A 130 1.75 14.26 13.45
N ASP A 131 0.60 14.05 14.10
CA ASP A 131 -0.44 15.05 14.25
C ASP A 131 -0.06 16.04 15.36
N ALA A 132 -0.11 17.34 15.08
CA ALA A 132 0.31 18.35 16.03
C ALA A 132 -0.62 18.48 17.24
N GLU A 133 -1.89 18.06 17.12
CA GLU A 133 -2.87 18.15 18.20
C GLU A 133 -2.83 16.94 19.11
N THR A 134 -2.61 15.74 18.55
CA THR A 134 -2.66 14.49 19.32
C THR A 134 -1.30 13.90 19.66
N ASP A 135 -0.21 14.40 19.07
CA ASP A 135 1.14 13.83 19.13
C ASP A 135 1.23 12.36 18.66
N GLU A 136 0.22 11.88 17.92
CA GLU A 136 0.18 10.54 17.35
C GLU A 136 0.55 10.53 15.87
N VAL A 137 1.05 9.39 15.38
CA VAL A 137 1.34 9.23 13.95
C VAL A 137 0.03 9.20 13.15
N SER A 138 -0.23 10.25 12.36
CA SER A 138 -1.43 10.38 11.51
C SER A 138 -1.26 9.74 10.12
N ARG A 139 -0.05 9.86 9.53
CA ARG A 139 0.27 9.35 8.17
C ARG A 139 1.75 9.00 8.02
N VAL A 140 2.04 7.98 7.23
CA VAL A 140 3.37 7.39 7.01
C VAL A 140 3.54 7.45 5.52
N LYS A 141 4.39 8.39 5.12
CA LYS A 141 4.74 8.64 3.74
C LYS A 141 5.81 7.63 3.36
N VAL A 142 5.59 6.91 2.27
CA VAL A 142 6.55 6.02 1.66
C VAL A 142 7.09 6.71 0.42
N LYS A 143 8.40 6.94 0.37
CA LYS A 143 9.11 7.39 -0.82
C LYS A 143 9.78 6.19 -1.46
N ILE A 144 9.57 6.01 -2.75
CA ILE A 144 10.19 4.95 -3.54
C ILE A 144 11.50 5.48 -4.11
N VAL A 145 12.58 4.74 -3.94
CA VAL A 145 13.90 5.09 -4.48
C VAL A 145 14.26 4.05 -5.53
N LYS A 146 14.42 4.50 -6.76
CA LYS A 146 14.83 3.68 -7.90
C LYS A 146 15.80 4.47 -8.76
N LYS A 147 16.52 3.80 -9.67
CA LYS A 147 17.52 4.46 -10.54
C LYS A 147 16.98 5.71 -11.27
N VAL A 148 15.72 5.69 -11.70
CA VAL A 148 15.10 6.78 -12.46
C VAL A 148 14.32 7.80 -11.62
N SER A 149 14.24 7.66 -10.28
CA SER A 149 13.60 8.69 -9.45
C SER A 149 14.47 9.94 -9.41
N ALA A 150 13.90 11.11 -9.64
CA ALA A 150 14.63 12.39 -9.67
C ALA A 150 14.54 13.12 -8.33
N TRP A 151 14.77 12.40 -7.21
CA TRP A 151 14.77 13.03 -5.90
C TRP A 151 15.78 14.16 -5.84
N GLY A 152 15.31 15.36 -5.48
CA GLY A 152 16.19 16.50 -5.22
C GLY A 152 16.70 16.49 -3.77
N PRO A 153 17.70 17.34 -3.49
CA PRO A 153 18.14 17.60 -2.12
C PRO A 153 16.95 17.93 -1.22
N GLU A 154 16.94 17.36 -0.01
CA GLU A 154 15.91 17.56 1.02
C GLU A 154 14.50 17.08 0.64
N LYS A 155 14.35 16.42 -0.51
CA LYS A 155 13.07 15.81 -0.94
C LYS A 155 12.99 14.35 -0.55
N LEU A 156 14.10 13.62 -0.65
CA LEU A 156 14.16 12.22 -0.25
C LEU A 156 14.17 12.08 1.27
N PHE A 157 15.17 12.63 1.96
CA PHE A 157 15.21 12.64 3.42
C PHE A 157 14.56 13.92 3.97
N PRO A 158 13.68 13.82 4.99
CA PRO A 158 13.07 15.00 5.59
C PRO A 158 14.11 15.83 6.34
N ARG A 159 13.90 17.15 6.43
CA ARG A 159 14.77 18.06 7.20
C ARG A 159 14.78 17.75 8.69
N GLN A 160 13.61 17.41 9.22
CA GLN A 160 13.36 17.03 10.60
C GLN A 160 12.27 15.96 10.60
N ALA A 161 12.33 15.08 11.58
CA ALA A 161 11.32 14.06 11.79
C ALA A 161 11.10 13.87 13.29
N ASP A 162 9.85 13.97 13.71
CA ASP A 162 9.44 13.78 15.10
C ASP A 162 9.50 12.30 15.50
N GLN A 163 9.42 11.41 14.50
CA GLN A 163 9.49 9.97 14.64
C GLN A 163 10.63 9.39 13.81
N SER A 164 11.13 8.21 14.20
CA SER A 164 12.21 7.55 13.49
C SER A 164 11.80 7.16 12.06
N VAL A 165 12.45 7.79 11.08
CA VAL A 165 12.37 7.43 9.67
C VAL A 165 13.05 6.08 9.46
N CYS A 166 12.44 5.20 8.66
CA CYS A 166 13.00 3.89 8.35
C CYS A 166 13.39 3.81 6.88
N ALA A 167 14.63 3.43 6.60
CA ALA A 167 15.08 3.07 5.26
C ALA A 167 14.98 1.56 5.07
N VAL A 168 14.50 1.13 3.91
CA VAL A 168 14.56 -0.25 3.44
C VAL A 168 15.42 -0.27 2.20
N ILE A 169 16.62 -0.83 2.33
CA ILE A 169 17.64 -0.84 1.28
C ILE A 169 17.96 -2.30 0.96
N SER A 170 17.81 -2.69 -0.30
CA SER A 170 18.06 -4.08 -0.75
C SER A 170 17.35 -5.12 0.14
N GLY A 171 16.12 -4.82 0.55
CA GLY A 171 15.31 -5.67 1.41
C GLY A 171 15.72 -5.79 2.87
N LYS A 172 16.49 -4.83 3.39
CA LYS A 172 16.83 -4.73 4.82
C LYS A 172 16.31 -3.42 5.39
N ALA A 173 15.45 -3.49 6.40
CA ALA A 173 14.94 -2.32 7.09
C ALA A 173 15.89 -1.86 8.21
N ARG A 174 16.05 -0.54 8.34
CA ARG A 174 16.79 0.09 9.44
C ARG A 174 16.17 1.44 9.78
N SER A 175 16.06 1.73 11.09
CA SER A 175 15.69 3.07 11.55
C SER A 175 16.92 3.99 11.45
N LEU A 176 16.73 5.21 10.97
CA LEU A 176 17.78 6.21 10.88
C LEU A 176 17.79 7.07 12.14
N SER A 177 18.98 7.39 12.65
CA SER A 177 19.13 8.35 13.73
C SER A 177 18.87 9.79 13.25
N LYS A 178 18.72 10.73 14.20
CA LYS A 178 18.61 12.15 13.86
C LYS A 178 19.88 12.67 13.17
N SER A 179 21.07 12.21 13.56
CA SER A 179 22.33 12.61 12.92
C SER A 179 22.41 12.10 11.48
N GLU A 180 22.04 10.84 11.24
CA GLU A 180 22.01 10.27 9.90
C GLU A 180 21.03 11.00 8.98
N LEU A 181 19.88 11.44 9.49
CA LEU A 181 18.94 12.24 8.71
C LEU A 181 19.53 13.60 8.30
N GLN A 182 20.31 14.23 9.17
CA GLN A 182 21.00 15.48 8.83
C GLN A 182 22.10 15.26 7.78
N GLU A 183 22.92 14.23 7.94
CA GLU A 183 23.98 13.87 6.99
C GLU A 183 23.41 13.55 5.60
N ARG A 184 22.31 12.79 5.56
CA ARG A 184 21.65 12.35 4.33
C ARG A 184 20.71 13.38 3.73
N ARG A 185 20.56 14.56 4.34
CA ARG A 185 19.60 15.57 3.91
C ARG A 185 19.75 15.99 2.45
N LYS A 186 20.98 15.99 1.92
CA LYS A 186 21.27 16.34 0.52
C LYS A 186 21.26 15.14 -0.43
N TRP A 187 21.10 13.92 0.09
CA TRP A 187 21.16 12.72 -0.71
C TRP A 187 19.96 12.58 -1.62
N THR A 188 20.22 12.05 -2.81
CA THR A 188 19.21 11.80 -3.85
C THR A 188 18.93 10.30 -4.01
N ARG A 189 19.75 9.44 -3.38
CA ARG A 189 19.59 7.98 -3.32
C ARG A 189 19.44 7.51 -1.87
N ALA A 190 19.04 6.26 -1.68
CA ALA A 190 18.76 5.72 -0.35
C ALA A 190 20.05 5.39 0.43
N ASP A 191 21.08 4.96 -0.31
CA ASP A 191 22.35 4.43 0.18
C ASP A 191 23.57 5.30 -0.16
N SER A 192 23.41 6.30 -1.03
CA SER A 192 24.47 7.24 -1.41
C SER A 192 23.97 8.69 -1.54
N PRO A 193 24.88 9.69 -1.51
CA PRO A 193 24.59 11.06 -1.94
C PRO A 193 23.93 11.12 -3.34
#